data_AF-A0A7S1AMF0-F1
#
_entry.id   AF-A0A7S1AMF0-F1
#
_cell.length_a   1.000
_cell.length_b   1.000
_cell.length_c   1.000
_cell.angle_alpha   90.00
_cell.angle_beta   90.00
_cell.angle_gamma   90.00
#
_symmetry.space_group_name_H-M   'P 1'
#
loop_
_entity.id
_entity.type
_entity.pdbx_description
1 polymer ?
#
loop_
_entity_poly.entity_id
_entity_poly.type
_entity_poly.pdbx_seq_one_letter_code
_entity_poly.pdbx_strand_id
1 'polypeptide(L)'
;VISGSGEAVTPSMYLSDMDVTEFSYARQLDPNFVDDGKLQFLSEFGESWGFIASDKAVVFLDNHDTQRGEAQLTYKNGDLYQLANVFMLAHPYGYPKVMSSYYFSSHDQGPPSVSVHNGNTLECGSGKPWVCE
;
A
#
# COMPACT_ATOMS: atom_id res chain seq x y z
N VAL A 1 0.61 -14.52 3.06
CA VAL A 1 -0.02 -14.62 4.40
C VAL A 1 -0.16 -13.21 4.96
N ILE A 2 -1.26 -12.91 5.66
CA ILE A 2 -1.45 -11.62 6.33
C ILE A 2 -0.96 -11.77 7.77
N SER A 3 -0.04 -10.91 8.22
CA SER A 3 0.43 -10.96 9.61
C SER A 3 -0.65 -10.48 10.58
N GLY A 4 -0.84 -11.23 11.65
CA GLY A 4 -1.74 -10.92 12.76
C GLY A 4 -1.16 -11.40 14.09
N SER A 5 -1.41 -10.66 15.17
CA SER A 5 -0.92 -11.03 16.50
C SER A 5 -1.61 -12.29 17.01
N GLY A 6 -0.83 -13.29 17.43
CA GLY A 6 -1.36 -14.56 17.95
C GLY A 6 -1.87 -15.54 16.89
N GLU A 7 -1.69 -15.25 15.60
CA GLU A 7 -2.06 -16.15 14.51
C GLU A 7 -1.15 -17.38 14.47
N ALA A 8 -1.74 -18.57 14.27
CA ALA A 8 -0.97 -19.82 14.19
C ALA A 8 -0.11 -19.92 12.92
N VAL A 9 -0.49 -19.20 11.87
CA VAL A 9 0.23 -19.14 10.59
C VAL A 9 0.93 -17.79 10.50
N THR A 10 2.25 -17.81 10.43
CA THR A 10 3.08 -16.59 10.45
C THR A 10 3.81 -16.38 9.12
N PRO A 11 4.18 -15.12 8.77
CA PRO A 11 5.04 -14.83 7.62
C PRO A 11 6.32 -15.66 7.56
N SER A 12 6.97 -15.87 8.72
CA SER A 12 8.23 -16.62 8.83
C SER A 12 8.16 -18.05 8.29
N MET A 13 6.97 -18.66 8.23
CA MET A 13 6.79 -20.00 7.69
C MET A 13 6.97 -20.09 6.17
N TYR A 14 7.03 -18.96 5.46
CA TYR A 14 7.08 -18.89 3.99
C TYR A 14 8.39 -18.30 3.44
N LEU A 15 9.24 -17.72 4.32
CA LEU A 15 10.42 -16.95 3.90
C LEU A 15 11.52 -17.78 3.23
N SER A 16 11.52 -19.11 3.40
CA SER A 16 12.48 -20.01 2.73
C SER A 16 12.24 -20.14 1.23
N ASP A 17 10.99 -19.99 0.80
CA ASP A 17 10.56 -20.35 -0.55
C ASP A 17 10.17 -19.14 -1.39
N MET A 18 9.78 -18.02 -0.76
CA MET A 18 9.26 -16.85 -1.46
C MET A 18 9.38 -15.56 -0.63
N ASP A 19 9.22 -14.44 -1.33
CA ASP A 19 8.99 -13.14 -0.70
C ASP A 19 7.56 -13.07 -0.17
N VAL A 20 7.36 -12.35 0.94
CA VAL A 20 6.09 -12.28 1.66
C VAL A 20 5.64 -10.84 1.79
N THR A 21 4.34 -10.62 1.65
CA THR A 21 3.69 -9.33 1.86
C THR A 21 3.85 -8.84 3.30
N GLU A 22 4.56 -7.73 3.50
CA GLU A 22 4.78 -7.09 4.81
C GLU A 22 3.66 -6.10 5.11
N PHE A 23 2.54 -6.60 5.64
CA PHE A 23 1.39 -5.76 6.01
C PHE A 23 1.72 -4.75 7.12
N SER A 24 2.76 -5.01 7.92
CA SER A 24 3.18 -4.08 8.98
C SER A 24 3.77 -2.79 8.40
N TYR A 25 4.23 -2.81 7.15
CA TYR A 25 4.79 -1.65 6.47
C TYR A 25 3.81 -0.48 6.45
N ALA A 26 2.65 -0.63 5.78
CA ALA A 26 1.61 0.41 5.75
C ALA A 26 1.06 0.74 7.14
N ARG A 27 0.76 -0.30 7.94
CA ARG A 27 0.18 -0.14 9.29
C ARG A 27 1.05 0.72 10.22
N GLN A 28 2.38 0.72 10.02
CA GLN A 28 3.29 1.54 10.80
C GLN A 28 3.78 2.78 10.06
N LEU A 29 3.78 2.81 8.72
CA LEU A 29 4.16 3.99 7.94
C LEU A 29 3.07 5.06 7.97
N ASP A 30 1.82 4.69 7.68
CA ASP A 30 0.72 5.63 7.47
C ASP A 30 0.50 6.58 8.66
N PRO A 31 0.49 6.12 9.93
CA PRO A 31 0.34 7.03 11.07
C PRO A 31 1.45 8.08 11.15
N ASN A 32 2.66 7.79 10.66
CA ASN A 32 3.76 8.77 10.67
C ASN A 32 3.58 9.88 9.62
N PHE A 33 2.77 9.65 8.60
CA PHE A 33 2.36 10.66 7.61
C PHE A 33 1.09 11.40 8.04
N VAL A 34 0.13 10.71 8.68
CA VAL A 34 -1.14 11.30 9.12
C VAL A 34 -0.98 12.16 10.37
N ASP A 35 -0.19 11.71 11.35
CA ASP A 35 -0.02 12.41 12.62
C ASP A 35 1.13 13.43 12.53
N ASP A 36 0.87 14.64 13.03
CA ASP A 36 1.85 15.74 13.01
C ASP A 36 3.15 15.40 13.76
N GLY A 37 4.28 15.77 13.15
CA GLY A 37 5.60 15.72 13.78
C GLY A 37 6.21 14.32 13.93
N LYS A 38 5.69 13.32 13.20
CA LYS A 38 6.13 11.92 13.32
C LYS A 38 7.15 11.45 12.27
N LEU A 39 7.27 12.14 11.13
CA LEU A 39 8.18 11.73 10.03
C LEU A 39 9.63 11.47 10.45
N GLN A 40 10.11 12.15 11.50
CA GLN A 40 11.45 11.96 12.05
C GLN A 40 11.73 10.53 12.56
N PHE A 41 10.69 9.76 12.92
CA PHE A 41 10.86 8.38 13.36
C PHE A 41 11.19 7.42 12.21
N LEU A 42 10.99 7.85 10.96
CA LEU A 42 11.23 7.00 9.79
C LEU A 42 12.72 6.82 9.46
N SER A 43 13.64 7.48 10.18
CA SER A 43 15.09 7.31 9.98
C SER A 43 15.57 5.87 10.19
N GLU A 44 14.85 5.11 11.02
CA GLU A 44 15.12 3.69 11.28
C GLU A 44 14.01 2.79 10.73
N PHE A 45 13.18 3.24 9.78
CA PHE A 45 12.05 2.45 9.31
C PHE A 45 12.50 1.18 8.57
N GLY A 46 11.94 0.01 8.90
CA GLY A 46 12.30 -1.27 8.27
C GLY A 46 12.50 -2.40 9.27
N GLU A 47 13.56 -3.20 9.08
CA GLU A 47 13.84 -4.40 9.91
C GLU A 47 13.98 -4.10 11.41
N SER A 48 14.52 -2.94 11.80
CA SER A 48 14.63 -2.52 13.21
C SER A 48 13.27 -2.28 13.87
N TRP A 49 12.20 -2.14 13.08
CA TRP A 49 10.81 -2.08 13.56
C TRP A 49 10.18 -3.48 13.66
N GLY A 50 10.98 -4.53 13.48
CA GLY A 50 10.57 -5.93 13.56
C GLY A 50 9.95 -6.46 12.27
N PHE A 51 10.15 -5.78 11.14
CA PHE A 51 9.67 -6.26 9.85
C PHE A 51 10.51 -7.43 9.34
N ILE A 52 9.96 -8.13 8.35
CA ILE A 52 10.66 -9.15 7.56
C ILE A 52 11.95 -8.56 6.96
N ALA A 53 12.96 -9.40 6.73
CA ALA A 53 14.18 -8.99 6.03
C ALA A 53 13.84 -8.31 4.69
N SER A 54 14.52 -7.21 4.37
CA SER A 54 14.22 -6.35 3.22
C SER A 54 14.21 -7.12 1.89
N ASP A 55 15.14 -8.08 1.72
CA ASP A 55 15.26 -8.91 0.52
C ASP A 55 14.16 -10.00 0.40
N LYS A 56 13.23 -10.06 1.35
CA LYS A 56 12.10 -10.98 1.40
C LYS A 56 10.74 -10.28 1.57
N ALA A 57 10.72 -8.94 1.65
CA ALA A 57 9.50 -8.19 1.91
C ALA A 57 8.91 -7.63 0.62
N VAL A 58 7.64 -7.90 0.34
CA VAL A 58 6.85 -7.15 -0.65
C VAL A 58 6.05 -6.08 0.09
N VAL A 59 6.27 -4.81 -0.24
CA VAL A 59 5.70 -3.67 0.48
C VAL A 59 4.73 -2.88 -0.38
N PHE A 60 3.76 -2.24 0.27
CA PHE A 60 2.72 -1.43 -0.34
C PHE A 60 2.12 -0.53 0.75
N LEU A 61 1.53 0.60 0.36
CA LEU A 61 0.73 1.44 1.27
C LEU A 61 -0.68 0.87 1.45
N ASP A 62 -1.26 0.40 0.36
CA ASP A 62 -2.56 -0.23 0.31
C ASP A 62 -2.58 -1.32 -0.75
N ASN A 63 -3.60 -2.16 -0.68
CA ASN A 63 -3.91 -3.13 -1.72
C ASN A 63 -5.42 -3.14 -1.97
N HIS A 64 -5.87 -3.97 -2.91
CA HIS A 64 -7.29 -4.05 -3.27
C HIS A 64 -8.23 -4.38 -2.11
N ASP A 65 -7.78 -5.11 -1.09
CA ASP A 65 -8.57 -5.42 0.10
C ASP A 65 -8.53 -4.25 1.09
N THR A 66 -7.32 -3.81 1.47
CA THR A 66 -7.13 -2.84 2.55
C THR A 66 -7.66 -1.46 2.17
N GLN A 67 -7.60 -1.04 0.90
CA GLN A 67 -8.14 0.27 0.48
C GLN A 67 -9.67 0.37 0.60
N ARG A 68 -10.36 -0.76 0.81
CA ARG A 68 -11.81 -0.85 1.05
C ARG A 68 -12.15 -1.06 2.53
N GLY A 69 -11.16 -1.11 3.42
CA GLY A 69 -11.36 -1.36 4.85
C GLY A 69 -10.26 -0.78 5.74
N GLU A 70 -9.12 -1.47 5.84
CA GLU A 70 -8.10 -1.23 6.87
C GLU A 70 -7.08 -0.12 6.58
N ALA A 71 -6.84 0.23 5.32
CA ALA A 71 -5.77 1.16 4.95
C ALA A 71 -6.10 2.59 5.39
N GLN A 72 -5.12 3.29 5.98
CA GLN A 72 -5.28 4.69 6.37
C GLN A 72 -5.00 5.62 5.20
N LEU A 73 -4.00 5.30 4.38
CA LEU A 73 -3.68 6.02 3.16
C LEU A 73 -4.07 5.22 1.91
N THR A 74 -4.86 5.86 1.05
CA THR A 74 -5.28 5.37 -0.27
C THR A 74 -5.30 6.54 -1.25
N TYR A 75 -5.65 6.30 -2.51
CA TYR A 75 -5.88 7.39 -3.47
C TYR A 75 -6.85 8.49 -2.98
N LYS A 76 -7.73 8.19 -2.03
CA LYS A 76 -8.70 9.14 -1.45
C LYS A 76 -8.03 10.23 -0.61
N ASN A 77 -6.78 10.03 -0.19
CA ASN A 77 -6.03 10.96 0.65
C ASN A 77 -5.18 11.97 -0.16
N GLY A 78 -5.25 11.94 -1.50
CA GLY A 78 -4.62 12.94 -2.37
C GLY A 78 -3.10 13.07 -2.15
N ASP A 79 -2.64 14.29 -1.89
CA ASP A 79 -1.21 14.61 -1.74
C ASP A 79 -0.51 13.79 -0.66
N LEU A 80 -1.22 13.41 0.41
CA LEU A 80 -0.63 12.63 1.50
C LEU A 80 -0.24 11.22 1.02
N TYR A 81 -1.09 10.59 0.21
CA TYR A 81 -0.81 9.29 -0.40
C TYR A 81 0.33 9.37 -1.41
N GLN A 82 0.44 10.48 -2.15
CA GLN A 82 1.58 10.71 -3.06
C GLN A 82 2.90 10.82 -2.30
N LEU A 83 2.95 11.60 -1.22
CA LEU A 83 4.15 11.75 -0.40
C LEU A 83 4.57 10.43 0.27
N ALA A 84 3.62 9.65 0.77
CA ALA A 84 3.89 8.33 1.32
C ALA A 84 4.45 7.38 0.24
N ASN A 85 3.95 7.45 -1.00
CA ASN A 85 4.50 6.66 -2.12
C ASN A 85 5.91 7.11 -2.48
N VAL A 86 6.18 8.42 -2.50
CA VAL A 86 7.54 8.94 -2.72
C VAL A 86 8.50 8.37 -1.67
N PHE A 87 8.11 8.34 -0.40
CA PHE A 87 8.91 7.71 0.64
C PHE A 87 9.09 6.21 0.38
N MET A 88 8.02 5.45 0.12
CA MET A 88 8.10 4.02 -0.16
C MET A 88 9.04 3.69 -1.33
N LEU A 89 9.03 4.50 -2.39
CA LEU A 89 9.85 4.29 -3.58
C LEU A 89 11.30 4.73 -3.39
N ALA A 90 11.55 5.72 -2.52
CA ALA A 90 12.89 6.24 -2.26
C ALA A 90 13.61 5.51 -1.11
N HIS A 91 12.86 4.96 -0.15
CA HIS A 91 13.40 4.27 1.01
C HIS A 91 13.86 2.85 0.64
N PRO A 92 15.11 2.44 0.95
CA PRO A 92 15.68 1.18 0.48
C PRO A 92 15.21 -0.03 1.31
N TYR A 93 13.90 -0.29 1.32
CA TYR A 93 13.30 -1.40 2.04
C TYR A 93 12.27 -2.14 1.17
N GLY A 94 12.43 -3.46 1.03
CA GLY A 94 11.48 -4.31 0.36
C GLY A 94 11.42 -4.16 -1.17
N TYR A 95 10.51 -4.92 -1.76
CA TYR A 95 10.09 -4.80 -3.14
C TYR A 95 8.73 -4.08 -3.21
N PRO A 96 8.71 -2.78 -3.58
CA PRO A 96 7.50 -1.98 -3.56
C PRO A 96 6.53 -2.36 -4.69
N LYS A 97 5.26 -2.49 -4.33
CA LYS A 97 4.13 -2.66 -5.23
C LYS A 97 3.23 -1.43 -5.14
N VAL A 98 3.18 -0.64 -6.21
CA VAL A 98 2.23 0.47 -6.34
C VAL A 98 0.85 -0.10 -6.64
N MET A 99 -0.17 0.43 -5.96
CA MET A 99 -1.56 0.11 -6.22
C MET A 99 -2.09 1.00 -7.34
N SER A 100 -2.88 0.44 -8.24
CA SER A 100 -3.56 1.20 -9.29
C SER A 100 -5.04 0.85 -9.28
N SER A 101 -5.87 1.84 -8.96
CA SER A 101 -7.24 1.66 -8.52
C SER A 101 -8.25 2.26 -9.50
N TYR A 102 -9.53 2.04 -9.20
CA TYR A 102 -10.65 2.75 -9.78
C TYR A 102 -11.42 3.47 -8.68
N TYR A 103 -12.17 4.53 -9.02
CA TYR A 103 -12.96 5.24 -8.03
C TYR A 103 -14.17 4.40 -7.60
N PHE A 104 -14.28 4.12 -6.30
CA PHE A 104 -15.43 3.43 -5.71
C PHE A 104 -16.00 4.18 -4.49
N SER A 105 -17.30 4.03 -4.27
CA SER A 105 -18.04 4.60 -3.14
C SER A 105 -18.59 3.56 -2.15
N SER A 106 -18.54 2.27 -2.48
CA SER A 106 -18.90 1.18 -1.56
C SER A 106 -17.90 0.03 -1.63
N HIS A 107 -17.90 -0.79 -0.58
CA HIS A 107 -17.00 -1.94 -0.44
C HIS A 107 -17.11 -2.92 -1.61
N ASP A 108 -18.34 -3.28 -1.98
CA ASP A 108 -18.60 -4.32 -3.00
C ASP A 108 -18.73 -3.77 -4.43
N GLN A 109 -18.39 -2.49 -4.64
CA GLN A 109 -18.47 -1.90 -5.98
C GLN A 109 -17.42 -2.51 -6.91
N GLY A 110 -17.88 -3.16 -7.97
CA GLY A 110 -17.04 -3.66 -9.06
C GLY A 110 -16.36 -2.54 -9.87
N PRO A 111 -15.46 -2.92 -10.79
CA PRO A 111 -14.75 -1.96 -11.62
C PRO A 111 -15.68 -1.22 -12.60
N PRO A 112 -15.22 -0.09 -13.17
CA PRO A 112 -15.92 0.59 -14.26
C PRO A 112 -16.19 -0.33 -15.46
N SER A 113 -17.30 -0.12 -16.16
CA SER A 113 -17.63 -0.86 -17.38
C SER A 113 -16.86 -0.41 -18.62
N VAL A 114 -16.02 0.63 -18.48
CA VAL A 114 -15.18 1.20 -19.54
C VAL A 114 -13.72 0.86 -19.25
N SER A 115 -12.97 0.49 -20.29
CA SER A 115 -11.53 0.25 -20.20
C SER A 115 -10.76 1.53 -19.90
N VAL A 116 -9.59 1.40 -19.26
CA VAL A 116 -8.65 2.52 -19.02
C VAL A 116 -8.31 3.25 -20.33
N HIS A 117 -8.06 2.48 -21.39
CA HIS A 117 -7.88 2.96 -22.76
C HIS A 117 -9.15 2.71 -23.56
N ASN A 118 -9.97 3.75 -23.76
CA ASN A 118 -11.23 3.69 -24.46
C ASN A 118 -11.11 4.36 -25.83
N GLY A 119 -10.59 3.61 -26.81
CA GLY A 119 -10.22 4.17 -28.11
C GLY A 119 -9.10 5.21 -27.97
N ASN A 120 -9.37 6.45 -28.37
CA ASN A 120 -8.42 7.57 -28.24
C ASN A 120 -8.57 8.34 -26.92
N THR A 121 -9.42 7.88 -26.00
CA THR A 121 -9.65 8.52 -24.71
C THR A 121 -8.98 7.73 -23.59
N LEU A 122 -8.19 8.43 -22.78
CA LEU A 122 -7.69 7.92 -21.51
C LEU A 122 -8.71 8.22 -20.41
N GLU A 123 -9.15 7.19 -19.71
CA GLU A 123 -10.16 7.27 -18.64
C GLU A 123 -9.52 7.28 -17.24
N CYS A 124 -8.33 7.88 -17.11
CA CYS A 124 -7.57 8.02 -15.87
C CYS A 124 -7.70 9.42 -15.25
N GLY A 125 -7.63 9.49 -13.93
CA GLY A 125 -7.50 10.72 -13.15
C GLY A 125 -8.84 11.35 -12.73
N SER A 126 -8.75 12.58 -12.20
CA SER A 126 -9.89 13.26 -11.60
C SER A 126 -11.05 13.46 -12.59
N GLY A 127 -12.26 13.11 -12.17
CA GLY A 127 -13.46 13.15 -13.01
C GLY A 127 -13.58 11.99 -14.00
N LYS A 128 -12.66 11.04 -13.97
CA LYS A 128 -12.68 9.79 -14.75
C LYS A 128 -12.91 8.58 -13.84
N PRO A 129 -13.30 7.42 -14.38
CA PRO A 129 -13.63 6.27 -13.55
C PRO A 129 -12.40 5.52 -13.02
N TRP A 130 -11.24 5.63 -13.66
CA TRP A 130 -9.98 5.03 -13.18
C TRP A 130 -9.12 6.07 -12.47
N VAL A 131 -8.51 5.68 -11.35
CA VAL A 131 -7.62 6.56 -10.59
C VAL A 131 -6.30 6.69 -11.33
N CYS A 132 -5.65 5.55 -11.61
CA CYS A 132 -4.35 5.47 -12.25
C CYS A 132 -3.29 6.28 -11.50
N GLU A 133 -3.10 5.93 -10.22
CA GLU A 133 -1.98 6.38 -9.38
C GLU A 133 -0.63 6.23 -10.11
#